data_AF-A0A3M1IMD7-F1
#
_entry.id   AF-A0A3M1IMD7-F1
#
_cell.length_a   1.000
_cell.length_b   1.000
_cell.length_c   1.000
_cell.angle_alpha   90.00
_cell.angle_beta   90.00
_cell.angle_gamma   90.00
#
_symmetry.space_group_name_H-M   'P 1'
#
loop_
_entity.id
_entity.type
_entity.pdbx_description
1 polymer ?
#
loop_
_entity_poly.entity_id
_entity_poly.type
_entity_poly.pdbx_seq_one_letter_code
_entity_poly.pdbx_strand_id
1 'polypeptide(L)'
;MTVFYRHQGLFDRSDTSRLRELVDDETDKRARIMGAALRAAHMVSASMPGIIPHTPVRREGTALLLDLPGDLAKLDGERLDRRFRVLAKELDLEGRVVAGSDALAASKRPLHALS
;
A
#
# COMPACT_ATOMS: atom_id res chain seq x y z
N MET A 1 2.80 17.00 -3.81
CA MET A 1 1.67 16.23 -4.37
C MET A 1 1.11 15.13 -3.43
N THR A 2 1.87 14.63 -2.45
CA THR A 2 1.43 13.53 -1.56
C THR A 2 0.13 13.78 -0.79
N VAL A 3 -0.05 14.96 -0.20
CA VAL A 3 -1.26 15.31 0.57
C VAL A 3 -2.50 15.34 -0.33
N PHE A 4 -2.37 15.84 -1.55
CA PHE A 4 -3.44 15.83 -2.55
C PHE A 4 -3.88 14.39 -2.87
N TYR A 5 -2.95 13.50 -3.20
CA TYR A 5 -3.26 12.11 -3.54
C TYR A 5 -3.85 11.29 -2.39
N ARG A 6 -3.50 11.63 -1.14
CA ARG A 6 -4.13 11.06 0.06
C ARG A 6 -5.63 11.36 0.11
N HIS A 7 -6.06 12.58 -0.23
CA HIS A 7 -7.44 13.04 0.00
C HIS A 7 -8.31 12.90 -1.26
N GLN A 8 -7.85 13.40 -2.41
CA GLN A 8 -8.63 13.40 -3.66
C GLN A 8 -8.56 12.04 -4.40
N GLY A 9 -7.49 11.28 -4.18
CA GLY A 9 -7.23 10.05 -4.92
C GLY A 9 -6.59 10.25 -6.28
N LEU A 10 -6.21 9.13 -6.88
CA LEU A 10 -5.31 9.09 -8.05
C LEU A 10 -6.05 9.31 -9.38
N PHE A 11 -7.38 9.41 -9.36
CA PHE A 11 -8.22 9.46 -10.57
C PHE A 11 -8.54 10.87 -11.04
N ASP A 12 -8.47 11.88 -10.17
CA ASP A 12 -8.76 13.26 -10.58
C ASP A 12 -7.47 14.00 -10.95
N ARG A 13 -7.17 13.99 -12.25
CA ARG A 13 -6.00 14.65 -12.84
C ARG A 13 -6.30 16.09 -13.28
N SER A 14 -7.56 16.50 -13.27
CA SER A 14 -8.01 17.77 -13.85
C SER A 14 -7.54 18.98 -13.01
N ASP A 15 -7.51 18.84 -11.69
CA ASP A 15 -7.16 19.91 -10.74
C ASP A 15 -5.64 20.08 -10.46
N THR A 16 -4.76 19.26 -11.05
CA THR A 16 -3.31 19.26 -10.74
C THR A 16 -2.38 19.63 -11.91
N SER A 17 -2.92 20.05 -13.06
CA SER A 17 -2.14 20.38 -14.26
C SER A 17 -1.00 21.38 -14.00
N ARG A 18 -1.30 22.54 -13.38
CA ARG A 18 -0.28 23.54 -13.00
C ARG A 18 0.75 23.07 -11.99
N LEU A 19 0.38 22.14 -11.12
CA LEU A 19 1.30 21.62 -10.10
C LEU A 19 2.23 20.54 -10.69
N ARG A 20 1.76 19.79 -11.69
CA ARG A 20 2.57 18.83 -12.46
C ARG A 20 3.61 19.51 -13.34
N GLU A 21 3.33 20.70 -13.84
CA GLU A 21 4.31 21.51 -14.60
C GLU A 21 5.51 21.96 -13.74
N LEU A 22 5.40 21.90 -12.41
CA LEU A 22 6.42 22.36 -11.46
C LEU A 22 7.25 21.24 -10.84
N VAL A 23 6.97 19.97 -11.17
CA VAL A 23 7.68 18.80 -10.62
C VAL A 23 7.96 17.80 -11.73
N ASP A 24 9.12 17.15 -11.66
CA ASP A 24 9.45 16.08 -12.60
C ASP A 24 8.57 14.84 -12.39
N ASP A 25 8.50 14.00 -13.44
CA ASP A 25 7.69 12.78 -13.45
C ASP A 25 8.09 11.80 -12.33
N GLU A 26 9.36 11.80 -11.93
CA GLU A 26 9.85 10.97 -10.85
C GLU A 26 9.28 11.42 -9.49
N THR A 27 9.25 12.73 -9.22
CA THR A 27 8.66 13.27 -8.00
C THR A 27 7.14 13.08 -7.98
N ASP A 28 6.45 13.18 -9.12
CA ASP A 28 5.02 12.85 -9.22
C ASP A 28 4.77 11.36 -8.92
N LYS A 29 5.56 10.45 -9.50
CA LYS A 29 5.46 9.00 -9.24
C LYS A 29 5.67 8.70 -7.75
N ARG A 30 6.71 9.26 -7.12
CA ARG A 30 6.97 9.10 -5.67
C ARG A 30 5.80 9.63 -4.82
N ALA A 31 5.23 10.78 -5.18
CA ALA A 31 4.09 11.34 -4.45
C ALA A 31 2.83 10.47 -4.56
N ARG A 32 2.59 9.83 -5.71
CA ARG A 32 1.48 8.90 -5.92
C ARG A 32 1.65 7.63 -5.09
N ILE A 33 2.84 7.03 -5.09
CA ILE A 33 3.18 5.88 -4.26
C ILE A 33 2.92 6.20 -2.79
N MET A 34 3.43 7.34 -2.30
CA MET A 34 3.23 7.75 -0.90
C MET A 34 1.76 8.03 -0.57
N GLY A 35 1.02 8.68 -1.47
CA GLY A 35 -0.41 8.92 -1.29
C GLY A 35 -1.23 7.62 -1.23
N ALA A 36 -0.92 6.66 -2.10
CA ALA A 36 -1.54 5.33 -2.11
C ALA A 36 -1.19 4.54 -0.84
N ALA A 37 0.07 4.57 -0.42
CA ALA A 37 0.55 3.89 0.78
C ALA A 37 -0.14 4.41 2.04
N LEU A 38 -0.27 5.73 2.20
CA LEU A 38 -0.99 6.33 3.33
C LEU A 38 -2.46 5.92 3.39
N ARG A 39 -3.12 5.78 2.22
CA ARG A 39 -4.52 5.34 2.16
C ARG A 39 -4.68 3.85 2.47
N ALA A 40 -3.76 3.01 2.00
CA ALA A 40 -3.73 1.59 2.35
C ALA A 40 -3.44 1.42 3.85
N ALA A 41 -2.42 2.09 4.38
CA ALA A 41 -2.06 2.06 5.80
C ALA A 41 -3.21 2.51 6.71
N HIS A 42 -3.97 3.54 6.32
CA HIS A 42 -5.15 3.97 7.07
C HIS A 42 -6.21 2.86 7.16
N MET A 43 -6.49 2.16 6.05
CA MET A 43 -7.42 1.02 6.03
C MET A 43 -6.93 -0.14 6.88
N VAL A 44 -5.64 -0.49 6.76
CA VAL A 44 -5.01 -1.57 7.53
C VAL A 44 -5.00 -1.25 9.01
N SER A 45 -4.78 0.01 9.39
CA SER A 45 -4.76 0.41 10.79
C SER A 45 -6.14 0.37 11.46
N ALA A 46 -7.24 0.28 10.70
CA ALA A 46 -8.59 0.55 11.19
C ALA A 46 -8.70 1.90 11.94
N SER A 47 -7.83 2.87 11.61
CA SER A 47 -7.61 4.12 12.37
C SER A 47 -7.14 3.93 13.82
N MET A 48 -6.61 2.76 14.18
CA MET A 48 -6.08 2.43 15.49
C MET A 48 -4.54 2.49 15.49
N PRO A 49 -3.91 3.18 16.45
CA PRO A 49 -2.47 3.19 16.60
C PRO A 49 -1.95 1.79 16.95
N GLY A 50 -0.73 1.47 16.48
CA GLY A 50 -0.04 0.22 16.82
C GLY A 50 -0.29 -0.95 15.86
N ILE A 51 -1.19 -0.84 14.89
CA ILE A 51 -1.50 -1.93 13.95
C ILE A 51 -0.48 -2.05 12.80
N ILE A 52 0.01 -0.92 12.28
CA ILE A 52 0.93 -0.88 11.12
C ILE A 52 2.21 -1.71 11.33
N PRO A 53 2.88 -1.69 12.51
CA PRO A 53 4.03 -2.55 12.76
C PRO A 53 3.75 -4.05 12.69
N HIS A 54 2.49 -4.48 12.82
CA HIS A 54 2.08 -5.88 12.83
C HIS A 54 1.60 -6.38 11.46
N THR A 55 1.56 -5.52 10.44
CA THR A 55 1.05 -5.85 9.09
C THR A 55 2.13 -5.59 8.03
N PRO A 56 3.16 -6.44 7.94
CA PRO A 56 4.26 -6.20 7.03
C PRO A 56 3.80 -6.25 5.57
N VAL A 57 4.38 -5.36 4.75
CA VAL A 57 4.24 -5.37 3.30
C VAL A 57 5.54 -5.90 2.71
N ARG A 58 5.46 -6.94 1.90
CA ARG A 58 6.62 -7.58 1.27
C ARG A 58 6.41 -7.71 -0.23
N ARG A 59 7.50 -7.75 -0.99
CA ARG A 59 7.48 -8.01 -2.43
C ARG A 59 7.96 -9.44 -2.69
N GLU A 60 7.20 -10.19 -3.47
CA GLU A 60 7.58 -11.52 -3.95
C GLU A 60 7.40 -11.53 -5.48
N GLY A 61 8.51 -11.45 -6.22
CA GLY A 61 8.49 -11.37 -7.68
C GLY A 61 7.75 -10.13 -8.20
N THR A 62 6.63 -10.39 -8.88
CA THR A 62 5.70 -9.38 -9.43
C THR A 62 4.52 -9.07 -8.51
N ALA A 63 4.48 -9.65 -7.30
CA ALA A 63 3.43 -9.41 -6.33
C ALA A 63 3.90 -8.54 -5.16
N LEU A 64 3.02 -7.63 -4.72
CA LEU A 64 3.08 -6.96 -3.44
C LEU A 64 2.11 -7.68 -2.49
N LEU A 65 2.61 -8.14 -1.35
CA LEU A 65 1.86 -8.91 -0.36
C LEU A 65 1.66 -8.07 0.90
N LEU A 66 0.44 -8.05 1.41
CA LEU A 66 0.12 -7.54 2.75
C LEU A 66 -0.17 -8.72 3.65
N ASP A 67 0.67 -8.93 4.65
CA ASP A 67 0.49 -9.98 5.64
C ASP A 67 -0.40 -9.46 6.78
N LEU A 68 -1.56 -10.10 6.97
CA LEU A 68 -2.46 -9.84 8.10
C LEU A 68 -2.36 -10.98 9.11
N PRO A 69 -1.84 -10.72 10.33
CA PRO A 69 -1.83 -11.72 11.39
C PRO A 69 -3.26 -12.13 11.78
N GLY A 70 -3.41 -13.29 12.42
CA GLY A 70 -4.73 -13.91 12.64
C GLY A 70 -5.74 -13.07 13.42
N ASP A 71 -5.27 -12.22 14.33
CA ASP A 71 -6.05 -11.22 15.07
C ASP A 71 -6.61 -10.10 14.16
N LEU A 72 -5.93 -9.83 13.03
CA LEU A 72 -6.30 -8.83 12.04
C LEU A 72 -6.93 -9.42 10.77
N ALA A 73 -7.10 -10.75 10.69
CA ALA A 73 -7.71 -11.42 9.54
C ALA A 73 -9.14 -10.90 9.23
N LYS A 74 -9.85 -10.36 10.23
CA LYS A 74 -11.17 -9.72 10.05
C LYS A 74 -11.14 -8.43 9.23
N LEU A 75 -9.96 -7.83 9.05
CA LEU A 75 -9.76 -6.66 8.19
C LEU A 75 -9.64 -7.05 6.72
N ASP A 76 -9.45 -8.33 6.42
CA ASP A 76 -9.48 -8.83 5.05
C ASP A 76 -10.90 -8.69 4.49
N GLY A 77 -11.02 -7.86 3.46
CA GLY A 77 -12.28 -7.50 2.85
C GLY A 77 -12.10 -6.59 1.65
N GLU A 78 -13.14 -6.49 0.81
CA GLU A 78 -13.11 -5.84 -0.50
C GLU A 78 -12.55 -4.41 -0.46
N ARG A 79 -12.82 -3.68 0.63
CA ARG A 79 -12.34 -2.30 0.80
C ARG A 79 -10.83 -2.23 0.99
N LEU A 80 -10.25 -3.12 1.79
CA LEU A 80 -8.80 -3.17 2.01
C LEU A 80 -8.09 -3.62 0.75
N ASP A 81 -8.57 -4.73 0.18
CA ASP A 81 -8.03 -5.32 -1.03
C ASP A 81 -8.02 -4.32 -2.21
N ARG A 82 -9.12 -3.58 -2.45
CA ARG A 82 -9.18 -2.56 -3.51
C ARG A 82 -8.12 -1.47 -3.33
N ARG A 83 -7.87 -1.03 -2.09
CA ARG A 83 -6.88 0.02 -1.79
C ARG A 83 -5.46 -0.50 -1.92
N PHE A 84 -5.22 -1.72 -1.49
CA PHE A 84 -3.93 -2.34 -1.59
C PHE A 84 -3.53 -2.64 -3.05
N ARG A 85 -4.47 -3.10 -3.89
CA ARG A 85 -4.24 -3.23 -5.34
C ARG A 85 -3.91 -1.91 -6.02
N VAL A 86 -4.51 -0.81 -5.57
CA VAL A 86 -4.16 0.53 -6.09
C VAL A 86 -2.71 0.87 -5.76
N LEU A 87 -2.25 0.63 -4.52
CA LEU A 87 -0.84 0.81 -4.16
C LEU A 87 0.08 -0.09 -5.01
N ALA A 88 -0.26 -1.37 -5.15
CA ALA A 88 0.54 -2.30 -5.93
C ALA A 88 0.65 -1.87 -7.40
N LYS A 89 -0.44 -1.36 -8.00
CA LYS A 89 -0.44 -0.82 -9.35
C LYS A 89 0.48 0.39 -9.52
N GLU A 90 0.59 1.26 -8.52
CA GLU A 90 1.55 2.39 -8.54
C GLU A 90 3.01 1.93 -8.54
N LEU A 91 3.26 0.71 -8.06
CA LEU A 91 4.57 0.05 -8.04
C LEU A 91 4.77 -0.92 -9.20
N ASP A 92 3.82 -0.99 -10.14
CA ASP A 92 3.83 -1.93 -11.26
C ASP A 92 3.82 -3.41 -10.81
N LEU A 93 3.09 -3.71 -9.72
CA LEU A 93 2.96 -5.03 -9.08
C LEU A 93 1.48 -5.48 -8.96
N GLU A 94 1.27 -6.79 -8.79
CA GLU A 94 -0.01 -7.37 -8.38
C GLU A 94 -0.20 -7.29 -6.87
N GLY A 95 -1.28 -6.68 -6.38
CA GLY A 95 -1.56 -6.59 -4.95
C GLY A 95 -2.35 -7.78 -4.43
N ARG A 96 -1.86 -8.43 -3.35
CA ARG A 96 -2.56 -9.53 -2.67
C ARG A 96 -2.54 -9.36 -1.15
N VAL A 97 -3.67 -9.63 -0.51
CA VAL A 97 -3.78 -9.69 0.95
C VAL A 97 -3.68 -11.15 1.38
N VAL A 98 -2.81 -11.44 2.35
CA VAL A 98 -2.59 -12.79 2.90
C VAL A 98 -2.98 -12.75 4.37
N ALA A 99 -4.04 -13.46 4.74
CA ALA A 99 -4.56 -13.46 6.11
C ALA A 99 -4.32 -14.79 6.83
N GLY A 100 -4.09 -14.72 8.15
CA GLY A 100 -4.09 -15.90 9.02
C GLY A 100 -2.75 -16.63 9.13
N SER A 101 -2.78 -17.97 9.18
CA SER A 101 -1.60 -18.83 9.43
C SER A 101 -0.49 -18.67 8.39
N ASP A 102 -0.85 -18.32 7.16
CA ASP A 102 0.09 -18.15 6.04
C ASP A 102 0.93 -16.87 6.21
N ALA A 103 0.37 -15.83 6.84
CA ALA A 103 1.06 -14.58 7.15
C ALA A 103 2.16 -14.77 8.23
N LEU A 104 1.92 -15.64 9.21
CA LEU A 104 2.86 -15.92 10.31
C LEU A 104 4.14 -16.63 9.82
N ALA A 105 4.00 -17.54 8.85
CA ALA A 105 5.12 -18.26 8.25
C ALA A 105 6.00 -17.34 7.37
N ALA A 106 5.39 -16.32 6.78
CA ALA A 106 6.05 -15.45 5.82
C ALA A 106 6.72 -14.22 6.49
N SER A 107 6.17 -13.72 7.60
CA SER A 107 6.78 -12.67 8.44
C SER A 107 8.13 -13.07 9.05
N LYS A 108 8.37 -14.38 9.27
CA LYS A 108 9.64 -14.90 9.81
C LYS A 108 10.79 -14.97 8.80
N ARG A 109 10.57 -14.68 7.51
CA ARG A 109 11.64 -14.72 6.50
C ARG A 109 12.41 -13.40 6.51
N PRO A 110 13.72 -13.41 6.83
CA PRO A 110 14.52 -12.20 6.89
C PRO A 110 14.62 -11.52 5.51
N LEU A 111 14.50 -10.19 5.49
CA LEU A 111 14.58 -9.33 4.30
C LEU A 111 15.95 -9.41 3.57
N HIS A 112 16.95 -10.08 4.13
CA HIS A 112 18.31 -10.19 3.60
C HIS A 112 18.51 -11.40 2.65
N ALA A 113 17.48 -12.22 2.40
CA ALA A 113 17.60 -13.48 1.66
C ALA A 113 17.24 -13.39 0.16
N LEU A 114 17.03 -12.19 -0.38
CA LEU A 114 16.78 -11.96 -1.80
C LEU A 114 17.80 -10.95 -2.33
N SER A 115 18.98 -11.45 -2.68
CA SER A 115 19.97 -10.75 -3.50
C SER A 115 20.56 -11.70 -4.52
#